data_AF-A0A6N7S3S5-F1
#
_entry.id   AF-A0A6N7S3S5-F1
#
_cell.length_a   1.000
_cell.length_b   1.000
_cell.length_c   1.000
_cell.angle_alpha   90.00
_cell.angle_beta   90.00
_cell.angle_gamma   90.00
#
_symmetry.space_group_name_H-M   'P 1'
#
loop_
_entity.id
_entity.type
_entity.pdbx_description
1 polymer ?
#
loop_
_entity_poly.entity_id
_entity_poly.type
_entity_poly.pdbx_seq_one_letter_code
_entity_poly.pdbx_strand_id
1 'polypeptide(L)'
;MSSTLNPQGNYKGYQTKMLLEISIAQSDFVDMTLFHTIQEVIGRINIEKWIDFHRQRRDAYDPIALLTIILFAYARYGYASLRQLEEMSRYDLRCRLILQGQTPSYKAYQRFINHQLKGSIEELSHQVYLCIQNQKALEEAILMIDGTKFEANANKMTFYWGAWVKRYRPRHWQKAMEIVKQLNRCFKTQRIEVHYSILKEPTLKYLIEIDERLDQWLQEVGAIRKGRGIHPVAKLKRELGKVAKSLFSYALAKDILGERNSFSKTDPDATMMHMKYDYYNHTNVFKPGYNVQIGVNNGYIAYSQISPDVNDMKTAIPFLEGYRKQFGEYPKMVVTDAGYGSFGNYVYAQLHQIQAIMKYPGYQKKKEKVTEKNQFQLLHMKRTEEGVPICPEGYQFEAEKVTVDMKTGFPRTTIHYRNQHCEGCPMRSRCTTSKKGRSARVSPQLEKIQNQVDAVLETEEGRKFMAQRSSQAEGAFGDIKKNFGYSLLRRRGESGVKVELGLVILGYNLRHYHHQKGGKNAEVMK
;
A
#
# COMPACT_ATOMS: atom_id res chain seq x y z
N MET A 1 40.72 39.35 12.62
CA MET A 1 42.17 39.12 12.87
C MET A 1 42.53 37.80 12.22
N SER A 2 43.34 37.85 11.17
CA SER A 2 43.80 36.68 10.43
C SER A 2 44.87 35.95 11.25
N SER A 3 44.59 34.74 11.70
CA SER A 3 45.60 33.87 12.31
C SER A 3 46.31 33.11 11.20
N THR A 4 47.41 33.67 10.71
CA THR A 4 48.34 32.97 9.83
C THR A 4 48.93 31.79 10.59
N LEU A 5 48.54 30.57 10.23
CA LEU A 5 49.21 29.35 10.69
C LEU A 5 50.60 29.31 10.06
N ASN A 6 51.62 29.54 10.87
CA ASN A 6 53.02 29.53 10.45
C ASN A 6 53.46 28.07 10.15
N PRO A 7 53.73 27.68 8.89
CA PRO A 7 53.99 26.28 8.55
C PRO A 7 55.51 26.07 8.48
N GLN A 8 56.18 26.01 9.62
CA GLN A 8 57.56 25.53 9.67
C GLN A 8 57.70 24.48 10.75
N GLY A 9 57.87 23.23 10.35
CA GLY A 9 58.22 22.16 11.27
C GLY A 9 58.20 20.73 10.71
N ASN A 10 57.36 20.39 9.72
CA ASN A 10 57.18 18.98 9.32
C ASN A 10 56.95 18.77 7.81
N TYR A 11 57.84 19.28 6.94
CA TYR A 11 57.82 18.91 5.53
C TYR A 11 58.71 17.67 5.31
N LYS A 12 58.09 16.51 5.10
CA LYS A 12 58.77 15.32 4.52
C LYS A 12 58.53 15.30 3.01
N GLY A 13 59.57 15.01 2.24
CA GLY A 13 59.67 15.18 0.77
C GLY A 13 58.75 14.36 -0.15
N TYR A 14 57.54 14.00 0.29
CA TYR A 14 56.48 13.46 -0.55
C TYR A 14 55.20 14.27 -0.34
N GLN A 15 55.12 15.46 -0.94
CA GLN A 15 53.90 16.25 -1.00
C GLN A 15 53.41 16.32 -2.45
N THR A 16 52.63 15.32 -2.86
CA THR A 16 52.01 15.25 -4.21
C THR A 16 50.76 16.11 -4.35
N LYS A 17 50.39 16.90 -3.32
CA LYS A 17 49.21 17.77 -3.33
C LYS A 17 49.51 19.10 -2.64
N MET A 18 49.39 20.19 -3.40
CA MET A 18 49.20 21.53 -2.85
C MET A 18 47.78 21.59 -2.28
N LEU A 19 47.63 21.85 -0.97
CA LEU A 19 46.35 22.19 -0.38
C LEU A 19 46.03 23.62 -0.81
N LEU A 20 45.37 23.78 -1.95
CA LEU A 20 44.77 25.05 -2.32
C LEU A 20 43.62 25.31 -1.34
N GLU A 21 43.70 26.39 -0.58
CA GLU A 21 42.55 26.94 0.14
C GLU A 21 41.56 27.49 -0.88
N ILE A 22 40.73 26.61 -1.43
CA ILE A 22 39.62 27.01 -2.28
C ILE A 22 38.55 27.56 -1.34
N SER A 23 38.48 28.88 -1.24
CA SER A 23 37.36 29.57 -0.61
C SER A 23 36.14 29.42 -1.51
N ILE A 24 35.20 28.55 -1.13
CA ILE A 24 33.94 28.37 -1.86
C ILE A 24 33.02 29.54 -1.50
N ALA A 25 32.78 30.43 -2.45
CA ALA A 25 31.84 31.54 -2.33
C ALA A 25 30.43 31.12 -2.80
N GLN A 26 29.39 31.84 -2.36
CA GLN A 26 28.02 31.57 -2.80
C GLN A 26 27.84 31.76 -4.32
N SER A 27 28.73 32.53 -4.96
CA SER A 27 28.83 32.71 -6.41
C SER A 27 29.35 31.48 -7.16
N ASP A 28 30.00 30.53 -6.48
CA ASP A 28 30.59 29.34 -7.11
C ASP A 28 29.54 28.25 -7.39
N PHE A 29 28.30 28.47 -6.94
CA PHE A 29 27.20 27.55 -7.17
C PHE A 29 26.34 28.04 -8.34
N VAL A 30 26.29 27.25 -9.41
CA VAL A 30 25.47 27.54 -10.60
C VAL A 30 23.97 27.59 -10.27
N ASP A 31 23.51 26.80 -9.30
CA ASP A 31 22.11 26.78 -8.86
C ASP A 31 21.95 26.24 -7.41
N MET A 32 21.64 27.16 -6.48
CA MET A 32 21.26 26.88 -5.09
C MET A 32 19.76 27.07 -4.83
N THR A 33 18.97 27.39 -5.86
CA THR A 33 17.61 27.91 -5.68
C THR A 33 16.66 26.86 -5.10
N LEU A 34 16.77 25.59 -5.52
CA LEU A 34 16.05 24.48 -4.90
C LEU A 34 16.47 24.29 -3.43
N PHE A 35 17.76 24.44 -3.14
CA PHE A 35 18.28 24.30 -1.79
C PHE A 35 17.71 25.36 -0.85
N HIS A 36 17.72 26.62 -1.27
CA HIS A 36 17.11 27.73 -0.56
C HIS A 36 15.60 27.55 -0.39
N THR A 37 14.91 27.03 -1.42
CA THR A 37 13.47 26.73 -1.33
C THR A 37 13.18 25.72 -0.23
N ILE A 38 14.01 24.67 -0.11
CA ILE A 38 13.85 23.66 0.95
C ILE A 38 14.13 24.28 2.32
N GLN A 39 15.21 25.05 2.47
CA GLN A 39 15.52 25.72 3.74
C GLN A 39 14.43 26.73 4.16
N GLU A 40 13.86 27.47 3.21
CA GLU A 40 12.73 28.38 3.43
C GLU A 40 11.50 27.62 3.95
N VAL A 41 11.15 26.49 3.33
CA VAL A 41 10.01 25.68 3.77
C VAL A 41 10.28 25.07 5.15
N ILE A 42 11.47 24.51 5.37
CA ILE A 42 11.87 23.97 6.69
C ILE A 42 11.82 25.07 7.76
N GLY A 43 12.29 26.28 7.46
CA GLY A 43 12.29 27.41 8.40
C GLY A 43 10.89 27.94 8.75
N ARG A 44 9.87 27.62 7.95
CA ARG A 44 8.46 28.00 8.22
C ARG A 44 7.71 26.97 9.05
N ILE A 45 8.24 25.75 9.20
CA ILE A 45 7.58 24.67 9.93
C ILE A 45 8.31 24.42 11.27
N ASN A 46 7.55 24.11 12.32
CA ASN A 46 8.13 23.80 13.62
C ASN A 46 8.59 22.33 13.67
N ILE A 47 9.79 22.07 13.17
CA ILE A 47 10.37 20.72 13.09
C ILE A 47 10.75 20.08 14.44
N GLU A 48 10.86 20.87 15.52
CA GLU A 48 11.25 20.37 16.86
C GLU A 48 10.27 19.35 17.42
N LYS A 49 9.02 19.35 16.93
CA LYS A 49 8.02 18.35 17.29
C LYS A 49 8.35 16.93 16.83
N TRP A 50 9.15 16.80 15.77
CA TRP A 50 9.41 15.51 15.10
C TRP A 50 10.89 15.15 15.06
N ILE A 51 11.76 16.13 15.28
CA ILE A 51 13.20 15.96 15.27
C ILE A 51 13.72 16.30 16.66
N ASP A 52 14.33 15.31 17.29
CA ASP A 52 14.93 15.45 18.60
C ASP A 52 16.30 16.13 18.48
N PHE A 53 16.35 17.39 18.91
CA PHE A 53 17.57 18.19 19.00
C PHE A 53 18.33 17.98 20.33
N HIS A 54 17.71 17.34 21.33
CA HIS A 54 18.24 17.24 22.69
C HIS A 54 19.01 15.94 22.94
N ARG A 55 18.68 14.84 22.24
CA ARG A 55 19.39 13.55 22.36
C ARG A 55 20.59 13.41 21.42
N GLN A 56 21.27 14.51 21.16
CA GLN A 56 22.44 14.52 20.29
C GLN A 56 23.70 14.31 21.13
N ARG A 57 24.53 13.33 20.74
CA ARG A 57 25.90 13.22 21.26
C ARG A 57 26.68 14.46 20.84
N ARG A 58 27.78 14.77 21.54
CA ARG A 58 28.63 15.94 21.24
C ARG A 58 29.23 15.92 19.82
N ASP A 59 29.28 14.76 19.18
CA ASP A 59 29.74 14.50 17.82
C ASP A 59 28.59 14.29 16.80
N ALA A 60 27.35 14.62 17.17
CA ALA A 60 26.20 14.45 16.29
C ALA A 60 26.20 15.50 15.17
N TYR A 61 25.77 15.06 13.98
CA TYR A 61 25.51 15.95 12.86
C TYR A 61 24.25 16.78 13.11
N ASP A 62 24.25 18.01 12.58
CA ASP A 62 23.07 18.88 12.60
C ASP A 62 21.86 18.19 11.91
N PRO A 63 20.75 17.97 12.64
CA PRO A 63 19.53 17.41 12.08
C PRO A 63 18.97 18.17 10.89
N ILE A 64 19.09 19.51 10.89
CA ILE A 64 18.56 20.35 9.82
C ILE A 64 19.38 20.12 8.56
N ALA A 65 20.72 20.14 8.66
CA ALA A 65 21.61 19.78 7.56
C ALA A 65 21.30 18.38 6.99
N LEU A 66 21.15 17.36 7.85
CA LEU A 66 20.82 16.00 7.41
C LEU A 66 19.47 15.93 6.70
N LEU A 67 18.42 16.53 7.27
CA LEU A 67 17.09 16.57 6.66
C LEU A 67 17.13 17.30 5.32
N THR A 68 17.79 18.45 5.27
CA THR A 68 17.83 19.27 4.06
C THR A 68 18.52 18.52 2.92
N ILE A 69 19.62 17.81 3.19
CA ILE A 69 20.29 16.98 2.19
C ILE A 69 19.39 15.82 1.73
N ILE A 70 18.68 15.17 2.65
CA ILE A 70 17.71 14.11 2.29
C ILE A 70 16.64 14.69 1.36
N LEU A 71 15.96 15.76 1.76
CA LEU A 71 14.90 16.37 0.98
C LEU A 71 15.39 16.88 -0.37
N PHE A 72 16.59 17.47 -0.41
CA PHE A 72 17.23 17.91 -1.64
C PHE A 72 17.50 16.74 -2.59
N ALA A 73 18.03 15.63 -2.08
CA ALA A 73 18.30 14.46 -2.89
C ALA A 73 17.00 13.82 -3.42
N TYR A 74 15.97 13.71 -2.60
CA TYR A 74 14.67 13.17 -3.02
C TYR A 74 13.94 14.12 -3.99
N ALA A 75 14.02 15.43 -3.80
CA ALA A 75 13.47 16.39 -4.76
C ALA A 75 14.19 16.31 -6.12
N ARG A 76 15.52 16.17 -6.11
CA ARG A 76 16.32 16.13 -7.34
C ARG A 76 16.18 14.81 -8.09
N TYR A 77 16.28 13.68 -7.39
CA TYR A 77 16.40 12.35 -7.99
C TYR A 77 15.15 11.48 -7.82
N GLY A 78 14.13 11.96 -7.09
CA GLY A 78 12.94 11.20 -6.72
C GLY A 78 13.20 10.23 -5.58
N TYR A 79 14.12 9.28 -5.78
CA TYR A 79 14.63 8.40 -4.74
C TYR A 79 16.14 8.57 -4.61
N ALA A 80 16.62 8.70 -3.37
CA ALA A 80 18.04 8.72 -3.06
C ALA A 80 18.44 7.57 -2.13
N SER A 81 19.44 6.78 -2.54
CA SER A 81 19.99 5.72 -1.69
C SER A 81 20.85 6.31 -0.57
N LEU A 82 21.02 5.57 0.53
CA LEU A 82 21.87 6.00 1.65
C LEU A 82 23.34 6.25 1.23
N ARG A 83 23.83 5.48 0.24
CA ARG A 83 25.19 5.67 -0.31
C ARG A 83 25.28 6.91 -1.17
N GLN A 84 24.23 7.20 -1.93
CA GLN A 84 24.14 8.43 -2.71
C GLN A 84 24.11 9.66 -1.80
N LEU A 85 23.41 9.60 -0.65
CA LEU A 85 23.44 10.67 0.35
C LEU A 85 24.86 10.87 0.92
N GLU A 86 25.58 9.78 1.25
CA GLU A 86 26.99 9.88 1.68
C GLU A 86 27.89 10.47 0.60
N GLU A 87 27.73 10.05 -0.66
CA GLU A 87 28.49 10.53 -1.80
C GLU A 87 28.24 12.03 -2.03
N MET A 88 26.99 12.46 -2.02
CA MET A 88 26.61 13.88 -2.11
C MET A 88 27.26 14.68 -0.99
N SER A 89 27.24 14.18 0.24
CA SER A 89 27.88 14.87 1.36
C SER A 89 29.40 14.95 1.28
N ARG A 90 30.03 14.05 0.52
CA ARG A 90 31.49 14.06 0.32
C ARG A 90 31.91 14.92 -0.86
N TYR A 91 31.12 14.97 -1.93
CA TYR A 91 31.55 15.53 -3.21
C TYR A 91 30.68 16.68 -3.73
N ASP A 92 29.41 16.76 -3.36
CA ASP A 92 28.54 17.87 -3.74
C ASP A 92 28.87 19.10 -2.88
N LEU A 93 29.39 20.14 -3.52
CA LEU A 93 29.82 21.37 -2.85
C LEU A 93 28.68 22.01 -2.03
N ARG A 94 27.42 21.88 -2.49
CA ARG A 94 26.24 22.44 -1.81
C ARG A 94 25.99 21.72 -0.50
N CYS A 95 26.08 20.39 -0.51
CA CYS A 95 25.96 19.58 0.70
C CYS A 95 27.13 19.86 1.67
N ARG A 96 28.36 20.00 1.15
CA ARG A 96 29.54 20.30 1.96
C ARG A 96 29.46 21.67 2.66
N LEU A 97 28.89 22.67 2.00
CA LEU A 97 28.70 24.00 2.57
C LEU A 97 27.85 23.92 3.85
N ILE A 98 26.72 23.23 3.79
CA ILE A 98 25.77 23.16 4.91
C ILE A 98 26.21 22.19 6.00
N LEU A 99 26.96 21.17 5.62
CA LEU A 99 27.63 20.30 6.59
C LEU A 99 28.88 20.93 7.20
N GLN A 100 29.25 22.15 6.80
CA GLN A 100 30.46 22.83 7.28
C GLN A 100 31.72 21.94 7.16
N GLY A 101 31.82 21.23 6.03
CA GLY A 101 32.93 20.31 5.75
C GLY A 101 32.82 18.92 6.38
N GLN A 102 31.81 18.65 7.22
CA GLN A 102 31.56 17.31 7.75
C GLN A 102 31.09 16.35 6.65
N THR A 103 31.38 15.05 6.79
CA THR A 103 31.03 14.02 5.80
C THR A 103 30.25 12.85 6.44
N PRO A 104 28.93 13.02 6.69
CA PRO A 104 28.09 11.96 7.22
C PRO A 104 28.12 10.70 6.36
N SER A 105 28.33 9.55 7.01
CA SER A 105 28.30 8.24 6.35
C SER A 105 26.86 7.77 6.07
N TYR A 106 26.70 6.74 5.21
CA TYR A 106 25.40 6.12 4.96
C TYR A 106 24.69 5.65 6.24
N LYS A 107 25.46 5.25 7.28
CA LYS A 107 24.92 4.85 8.60
C LYS A 107 24.35 6.02 9.38
N ALA A 108 24.91 7.23 9.22
CA ALA A 108 24.39 8.43 9.84
C ALA A 108 22.99 8.76 9.30
N TYR A 109 22.83 8.79 7.97
CA TYR A 109 21.52 8.94 7.33
C TYR A 109 20.55 7.82 7.68
N GLN A 110 21.02 6.57 7.71
CA GLN A 110 20.17 5.44 8.10
C GLN A 110 19.58 5.62 9.50
N ARG A 111 20.43 5.99 10.48
CA ARG A 111 20.02 6.25 11.86
C ARG A 111 19.05 7.43 11.92
N PHE A 112 19.36 8.53 11.24
CA PHE A 112 18.49 9.69 11.20
C PHE A 112 17.09 9.33 10.69
N ILE A 113 17.00 8.67 9.53
CA ILE A 113 15.70 8.31 8.96
C ILE A 113 14.95 7.29 9.84
N ASN A 114 15.66 6.31 10.43
CA ASN A 114 15.02 5.27 11.25
C ASN A 114 14.58 5.76 12.64
N HIS A 115 15.31 6.70 13.24
CA HIS A 115 15.07 7.12 14.62
C HIS A 115 14.34 8.46 14.73
N GLN A 116 14.45 9.34 13.73
CA GLN A 116 13.82 10.66 13.74
C GLN A 116 12.60 10.72 12.83
N LEU A 117 12.71 10.21 11.58
CA LEU A 117 11.63 10.36 10.58
C LEU A 117 10.62 9.22 10.60
N LYS A 118 11.02 8.02 11.01
CA LYS A 118 10.14 6.86 11.01
C LYS A 118 9.02 7.04 12.06
N GLY A 119 7.78 7.09 11.59
CA GLY A 119 6.59 7.33 12.42
C GLY A 119 6.15 8.79 12.49
N SER A 120 7.00 9.75 12.10
CA SER A 120 6.69 11.19 12.06
C SER A 120 6.59 11.74 10.63
N ILE A 121 7.09 11.01 9.64
CA ILE A 121 7.16 11.43 8.23
C ILE A 121 5.81 11.83 7.60
N GLU A 122 4.72 11.15 7.97
CA GLU A 122 3.38 11.47 7.48
C GLU A 122 2.95 12.85 7.98
N GLU A 123 3.25 13.17 9.25
CA GLU A 123 2.96 14.48 9.81
C GLU A 123 3.88 15.57 9.25
N LEU A 124 5.16 15.28 9.09
CA LEU A 124 6.08 16.20 8.40
C LEU A 124 5.59 16.51 6.97
N SER A 125 5.10 15.50 6.25
CA SER A 125 4.53 15.66 4.90
C SER A 125 3.31 16.57 4.90
N HIS A 126 2.42 16.40 5.88
CA HIS A 126 1.23 17.24 6.07
C HIS A 126 1.60 18.69 6.35
N GLN A 127 2.56 18.94 7.25
CA GLN A 127 2.97 20.30 7.61
C GLN A 127 3.66 21.01 6.44
N VAL A 128 4.48 20.28 5.67
CA VAL A 128 5.04 20.81 4.42
C VAL A 128 3.93 21.12 3.42
N TYR A 129 2.92 20.26 3.27
CA TYR A 129 1.77 20.51 2.40
C TYR A 129 1.01 21.78 2.80
N LEU A 130 0.67 21.94 4.09
CA LEU A 130 0.00 23.15 4.59
C LEU A 130 0.83 24.41 4.36
N CYS A 131 2.16 24.32 4.46
CA CYS A 131 3.08 25.44 4.25
C CYS A 131 3.18 25.90 2.79
N ILE A 132 3.14 24.96 1.83
CA ILE A 132 3.33 25.26 0.40
C ILE A 132 2.04 25.48 -0.38
N GLN A 133 0.90 24.98 0.13
CA GLN A 133 -0.38 25.11 -0.54
C GLN A 133 -0.98 26.51 -0.36
N ASN A 134 -1.74 26.95 -1.36
CA ASN A 134 -2.46 28.22 -1.27
C ASN A 134 -3.74 28.08 -0.43
N GLN A 135 -4.09 29.16 0.27
CA GLN A 135 -5.23 29.20 1.20
C GLN A 135 -6.56 28.79 0.56
N LYS A 136 -6.84 29.26 -0.66
CA LYS A 136 -8.09 28.92 -1.38
C LYS A 136 -8.22 27.42 -1.61
N ALA A 137 -7.14 26.76 -2.05
CA ALA A 137 -7.16 25.33 -2.30
C ALA A 137 -7.30 24.50 -1.00
N LEU A 138 -6.75 24.98 0.12
CA LEU A 138 -6.97 24.40 1.44
C LEU A 138 -8.43 24.53 1.87
N GLU A 139 -9.05 25.69 1.67
CA GLU A 139 -10.47 25.92 1.98
C GLU A 139 -11.42 25.10 1.12
N GLU A 140 -11.12 24.94 -0.18
CA GLU A 140 -11.91 24.11 -1.08
C GLU A 140 -11.78 22.61 -0.75
N ALA A 141 -10.62 22.17 -0.25
CA ALA A 141 -10.34 20.80 0.18
C ALA A 141 -10.80 19.72 -0.82
N ILE A 142 -10.61 19.98 -2.12
CA ILE A 142 -10.96 19.05 -3.20
C ILE A 142 -9.82 18.06 -3.40
N LEU A 143 -10.10 16.77 -3.24
CA LEU A 143 -9.08 15.73 -3.29
C LEU A 143 -9.25 14.83 -4.52
N MET A 144 -8.26 14.86 -5.41
CA MET A 144 -8.15 13.96 -6.55
C MET A 144 -7.46 12.68 -6.10
N ILE A 145 -8.20 11.59 -5.94
CA ILE A 145 -7.65 10.34 -5.39
C ILE A 145 -7.35 9.38 -6.53
N ASP A 146 -6.16 8.77 -6.48
CA ASP A 146 -5.78 7.67 -7.35
C ASP A 146 -4.93 6.62 -6.62
N GLY A 147 -4.94 5.42 -7.20
CA GLY A 147 -4.32 4.23 -6.62
C GLY A 147 -3.35 3.57 -7.58
N THR A 148 -2.17 3.19 -7.08
CA THR A 148 -1.20 2.46 -7.89
C THR A 148 -0.40 1.47 -7.07
N LYS A 149 -0.02 0.37 -7.72
CA LYS A 149 0.73 -0.72 -7.07
C LYS A 149 2.22 -0.49 -7.21
N PHE A 150 2.95 -0.68 -6.12
CA PHE A 150 4.40 -0.69 -6.09
C PHE A 150 4.91 -2.08 -5.73
N GLU A 151 5.94 -2.54 -6.43
CA GLU A 151 6.62 -3.79 -6.08
C GLU A 151 7.33 -3.60 -4.73
N ALA A 152 7.19 -4.58 -3.83
CA ALA A 152 7.90 -4.60 -2.56
C ALA A 152 9.33 -5.12 -2.75
N ASN A 153 10.27 -4.66 -1.92
CA ASN A 153 11.58 -5.31 -1.79
C ASN A 153 11.44 -6.65 -1.05
N ALA A 154 10.86 -7.66 -1.70
CA ALA A 154 10.60 -8.95 -1.11
C ALA A 154 10.93 -10.09 -2.09
N ASN A 155 11.23 -11.26 -1.54
CA ASN A 155 11.45 -12.46 -2.35
C ASN A 155 10.15 -12.85 -3.07
N LYS A 156 10.26 -13.06 -4.38
CA LYS A 156 9.15 -13.32 -5.31
C LYS A 156 8.62 -14.75 -5.22
N MET A 157 9.41 -15.67 -4.68
CA MET A 157 9.13 -17.11 -4.68
C MET A 157 8.60 -17.64 -3.34
N THR A 158 8.54 -16.80 -2.30
CA THR A 158 8.19 -17.26 -0.94
C THR A 158 7.02 -16.47 -0.35
N PHE A 159 5.84 -17.11 -0.30
CA PHE A 159 4.60 -16.49 0.17
C PHE A 159 3.68 -17.50 0.87
N TYR A 160 2.63 -16.99 1.51
CA TYR A 160 1.47 -17.76 1.98
C TYR A 160 0.20 -17.28 1.27
N TRP A 161 -0.67 -18.23 0.93
CA TRP A 161 -2.03 -17.95 0.47
C TRP A 161 -3.03 -18.37 1.55
N GLY A 162 -4.07 -17.56 1.78
CA GLY A 162 -5.12 -17.87 2.75
C GLY A 162 -5.85 -19.18 2.44
N ALA A 163 -6.03 -19.51 1.16
CA ALA A 163 -6.58 -20.81 0.74
C ALA A 163 -5.70 -21.98 1.18
N TRP A 164 -4.37 -21.83 1.16
CA TRP A 164 -3.44 -22.85 1.63
C TRP A 164 -3.54 -23.04 3.13
N VAL A 165 -3.60 -21.96 3.90
CA VAL A 165 -3.78 -22.04 5.36
C VAL A 165 -5.07 -22.79 5.70
N LYS A 166 -6.19 -22.44 5.05
CA LYS A 166 -7.50 -23.10 5.24
C LYS A 166 -7.48 -24.59 4.86
N ARG A 167 -6.76 -24.96 3.80
CA ARG A 167 -6.70 -26.34 3.29
C ARG A 167 -5.71 -27.22 4.05
N TYR A 168 -4.51 -26.71 4.33
CA TYR A 168 -3.40 -27.53 4.81
C TYR A 168 -3.30 -27.56 6.32
N ARG A 169 -3.72 -26.53 7.07
CA ARG A 169 -3.71 -26.58 8.54
C ARG A 169 -4.51 -27.77 9.08
N PRO A 170 -5.75 -28.04 8.61
CA PRO A 170 -6.51 -29.23 9.05
C PRO A 170 -5.92 -30.56 8.56
N ARG A 171 -5.13 -30.57 7.49
CA ARG A 171 -4.45 -31.81 7.05
C ARG A 171 -3.27 -32.14 7.95
N HIS A 172 -2.53 -31.11 8.38
CA HIS A 172 -1.38 -31.31 9.26
C HIS A 172 -1.80 -31.73 10.66
N TRP A 173 -2.91 -31.22 11.21
CA TRP A 173 -3.36 -31.65 12.53
C TRP A 173 -3.79 -33.13 12.53
N GLN A 174 -4.31 -33.62 11.40
CA GLN A 174 -4.88 -34.96 11.25
C GLN A 174 -3.72 -35.92 11.13
N LYS A 175 -2.70 -35.52 10.35
CA LYS A 175 -1.44 -36.22 10.28
C LYS A 175 -0.71 -36.26 11.63
N ALA A 176 -0.70 -35.17 12.41
CA ALA A 176 -0.10 -35.18 13.74
C ALA A 176 -0.80 -36.21 14.64
N MET A 177 -2.12 -36.24 14.65
CA MET A 177 -2.90 -37.20 15.44
C MET A 177 -2.77 -38.64 14.94
N GLU A 178 -2.59 -38.84 13.64
CA GLU A 178 -2.27 -40.17 13.10
C GLU A 178 -0.89 -40.66 13.57
N ILE A 179 0.11 -39.78 13.63
CA ILE A 179 1.43 -40.10 14.20
C ILE A 179 1.31 -40.43 15.69
N VAL A 180 0.49 -39.70 16.45
CA VAL A 180 0.23 -40.00 17.87
C VAL A 180 -0.45 -41.36 18.04
N LYS A 181 -1.40 -41.73 17.17
CA LYS A 181 -1.98 -43.10 17.17
C LYS A 181 -0.91 -44.16 16.91
N GLN A 182 0.00 -43.92 15.99
CA GLN A 182 1.12 -44.84 15.71
C GLN A 182 2.06 -44.97 16.91
N LEU A 183 2.37 -43.85 17.59
CA LEU A 183 3.15 -43.85 18.84
C LEU A 183 2.47 -44.71 19.92
N ASN A 184 1.17 -44.51 20.15
CA ASN A 184 0.41 -45.31 21.10
C ASN A 184 0.42 -46.81 20.77
N ARG A 185 0.36 -47.17 19.47
CA ARG A 185 0.49 -48.57 19.03
C ARG A 185 1.89 -49.12 19.33
N CYS A 186 2.95 -48.37 19.02
CA CYS A 186 4.32 -48.78 19.33
C CYS A 186 4.52 -49.01 20.83
N PHE A 187 4.02 -48.11 21.67
CA PHE A 187 4.11 -48.24 23.12
C PHE A 187 3.35 -49.45 23.65
N LYS A 188 2.15 -49.72 23.13
CA LYS A 188 1.41 -50.94 23.47
C LYS A 188 2.18 -52.22 23.11
N THR A 189 2.79 -52.28 21.92
CA THR A 189 3.59 -53.45 21.49
C THR A 189 4.84 -53.63 22.35
N GLN A 190 5.46 -52.54 22.79
CA GLN A 190 6.65 -52.55 23.64
C GLN A 190 6.34 -52.63 25.15
N ARG A 191 5.05 -52.78 25.53
CA ARG A 191 4.57 -52.82 26.93
C ARG A 191 4.96 -51.59 27.76
N ILE A 192 4.95 -50.41 27.13
CA ILE A 192 5.20 -49.12 27.79
C ILE A 192 3.86 -48.53 28.23
N GLU A 193 3.72 -48.21 29.52
CA GLU A 193 2.49 -47.64 30.12
C GLU A 193 2.34 -46.14 29.84
N VAL A 194 2.38 -45.75 28.57
CA VAL A 194 2.15 -44.37 28.12
C VAL A 194 1.07 -44.34 27.06
N HIS A 195 0.06 -43.48 27.27
CA HIS A 195 -1.01 -43.27 26.32
C HIS A 195 -1.27 -41.78 26.09
N TYR A 196 -1.19 -41.36 24.84
CA TYR A 196 -1.47 -39.98 24.43
C TYR A 196 -2.91 -39.84 23.90
N SER A 197 -3.63 -38.83 24.37
CA SER A 197 -4.97 -38.50 23.91
C SER A 197 -5.03 -38.12 22.42
N ILE A 198 -6.07 -38.58 21.72
CA ILE A 198 -6.30 -38.21 20.31
C ILE A 198 -7.27 -37.02 20.26
N LEU A 199 -6.73 -35.85 19.92
CA LEU A 199 -7.49 -34.60 19.87
C LEU A 199 -8.04 -34.32 18.46
N LYS A 200 -9.13 -33.56 18.37
CA LYS A 200 -9.64 -33.06 17.08
C LYS A 200 -8.71 -31.99 16.48
N GLU A 201 -8.27 -31.06 17.33
CA GLU A 201 -7.26 -30.04 17.04
C GLU A 201 -6.24 -30.05 18.18
N PRO A 202 -4.99 -30.49 17.96
CA PRO A 202 -3.95 -30.47 18.97
C PRO A 202 -3.42 -29.05 19.18
N THR A 203 -3.19 -28.67 20.43
CA THR A 203 -2.48 -27.44 20.75
C THR A 203 -0.98 -27.63 20.51
N LEU A 204 -0.25 -26.54 20.26
CA LEU A 204 1.21 -26.61 20.11
C LEU A 204 1.86 -27.10 21.42
N LYS A 205 1.35 -26.63 22.56
CA LYS A 205 1.79 -27.06 23.90
C LYS A 205 1.71 -28.58 24.05
N TYR A 206 0.59 -29.17 23.65
CA TYR A 206 0.40 -30.62 23.70
C TYR A 206 1.44 -31.38 22.85
N LEU A 207 1.76 -30.87 21.66
CA LEU A 207 2.78 -31.49 20.80
C LEU A 207 4.20 -31.35 21.37
N ILE A 208 4.49 -30.24 22.06
CA ILE A 208 5.77 -30.02 22.76
C ILE A 208 5.92 -30.99 23.93
N GLU A 209 4.87 -31.15 24.76
CA GLU A 209 4.86 -32.09 25.88
C GLU A 209 5.12 -33.54 25.42
N ILE A 210 4.54 -33.95 24.28
CA ILE A 210 4.84 -35.25 23.67
C ILE A 210 6.30 -35.32 23.24
N ASP A 211 6.82 -34.29 22.57
CA ASP A 211 8.20 -34.27 22.07
C ASP A 211 9.22 -34.38 23.20
N GLU A 212 9.03 -33.65 24.29
CA GLU A 212 9.89 -33.66 25.49
C GLU A 212 9.90 -35.04 26.15
N ARG A 213 8.72 -35.65 26.35
CA ARG A 213 8.62 -37.01 26.91
C ARG A 213 9.27 -38.06 26.00
N LEU A 214 9.13 -37.91 24.69
CA LEU A 214 9.79 -38.79 23.73
C LEU A 214 11.31 -38.64 23.75
N ASP A 215 11.84 -37.44 23.98
CA ASP A 215 13.30 -37.23 24.13
C ASP A 215 13.83 -37.91 25.39
N GLN A 216 13.15 -37.75 26.53
CA GLN A 216 13.52 -38.43 27.79
C GLN A 216 13.56 -39.94 27.60
N TRP A 217 12.48 -40.51 27.04
CA TRP A 217 12.40 -41.95 26.80
C TRP A 217 13.48 -42.46 25.82
N LEU A 218 13.77 -41.71 24.74
CA LEU A 218 14.81 -42.10 23.78
C LEU A 218 16.22 -42.05 24.38
N GLN A 219 16.47 -41.15 25.35
CA GLN A 219 17.72 -41.09 26.10
C GLN A 219 17.86 -42.30 27.03
N GLU A 220 16.82 -42.62 27.80
CA GLU A 220 16.80 -43.78 28.72
C GLU A 220 17.08 -45.10 27.98
N VAL A 221 16.49 -45.27 26.79
CA VAL A 221 16.63 -46.51 26.00
C VAL A 221 17.91 -46.53 25.15
N GLY A 222 18.72 -45.47 25.18
CA GLY A 222 19.97 -45.38 24.39
C GLY A 222 19.75 -45.46 22.87
N ALA A 223 18.55 -45.12 22.40
CA ALA A 223 18.08 -45.35 21.03
C ALA A 223 18.38 -44.19 20.06
N ILE A 224 19.35 -43.33 20.39
CA ILE A 224 19.73 -42.15 19.60
C ILE A 224 20.71 -42.54 18.49
N ARG A 225 20.24 -43.29 17.48
CA ARG A 225 21.03 -43.59 16.27
C ARG A 225 20.58 -42.74 15.08
N LYS A 226 21.53 -42.21 14.29
CA LYS A 226 21.27 -41.56 12.99
C LYS A 226 21.64 -42.53 11.86
N GLY A 227 20.77 -42.70 10.85
CA GLY A 227 21.04 -43.54 9.66
C GLY A 227 20.17 -44.79 9.52
N ARG A 228 20.70 -45.88 8.94
CA ARG A 228 19.98 -47.17 8.85
C ARG A 228 19.83 -47.77 10.27
N GLY A 229 18.62 -48.27 10.60
CA GLY A 229 18.33 -48.83 11.94
C GLY A 229 17.82 -47.83 12.99
N ILE A 230 17.26 -46.68 12.58
CA ILE A 230 16.60 -45.73 13.51
C ILE A 230 15.41 -46.41 14.21
N HIS A 231 15.34 -46.26 15.54
CA HIS A 231 14.23 -46.78 16.34
C HIS A 231 12.87 -46.21 15.84
N PRO A 232 11.80 -47.04 15.73
CA PRO A 232 10.50 -46.60 15.20
C PRO A 232 9.95 -45.34 15.88
N VAL A 233 10.07 -45.25 17.21
CA VAL A 233 9.65 -44.07 18.00
C VAL A 233 10.45 -42.82 17.63
N ALA A 234 11.77 -42.93 17.41
CA ALA A 234 12.61 -41.82 16.98
C ALA A 234 12.25 -41.33 15.56
N LYS A 235 11.84 -42.24 14.67
CA LYS A 235 11.32 -41.89 13.34
C LYS A 235 10.00 -41.11 13.47
N LEU A 236 9.05 -41.63 14.25
CA LEU A 236 7.75 -41.00 14.48
C LEU A 236 7.89 -39.63 15.16
N LYS A 237 8.78 -39.49 16.15
CA LYS A 237 9.12 -38.20 16.78
C LYS A 237 9.59 -37.18 15.74
N ARG A 238 10.53 -37.57 14.87
CA ARG A 238 11.04 -36.69 13.81
C ARG A 238 9.94 -36.25 12.84
N GLU A 239 9.04 -37.16 12.49
CA GLU A 239 7.87 -36.84 11.64
C GLU A 239 6.89 -35.91 12.37
N LEU A 240 6.62 -36.16 13.65
CA LEU A 240 5.77 -35.32 14.49
C LEU A 240 6.33 -33.90 14.56
N GLY A 241 7.63 -33.75 14.81
CA GLY A 241 8.32 -32.45 14.84
C GLY A 241 8.23 -31.69 13.50
N LYS A 242 8.35 -32.37 12.36
CA LYS A 242 8.14 -31.74 11.03
C LYS A 242 6.71 -31.23 10.83
N VAL A 243 5.73 -32.04 11.25
CA VAL A 243 4.31 -31.67 11.17
C VAL A 243 3.98 -30.53 12.14
N ALA A 244 4.51 -30.57 13.37
CA ALA A 244 4.34 -29.53 14.38
C ALA A 244 4.91 -28.18 13.91
N LYS A 245 6.11 -28.16 13.31
CA LYS A 245 6.70 -26.95 12.69
C LYS A 245 5.81 -26.37 11.60
N SER A 246 5.21 -27.23 10.78
CA SER A 246 4.29 -26.81 9.72
C SER A 246 2.98 -26.27 10.29
N LEU A 247 2.42 -26.91 11.31
CA LEU A 247 1.23 -26.44 12.04
C LEU A 247 1.46 -25.06 12.65
N PHE A 248 2.58 -24.87 13.33
CA PHE A 248 2.96 -23.57 13.90
C PHE A 248 3.08 -22.50 12.82
N SER A 249 3.75 -22.83 11.71
CA SER A 249 3.89 -21.92 10.57
C SER A 249 2.54 -21.49 9.98
N TYR A 250 1.58 -22.42 9.88
CA TYR A 250 0.22 -22.09 9.40
C TYR A 250 -0.62 -21.35 10.44
N ALA A 251 -0.39 -21.55 11.74
CA ALA A 251 -1.02 -20.76 12.79
C ALA A 251 -0.55 -19.30 12.71
N LEU A 252 0.76 -19.06 12.70
CA LEU A 252 1.33 -17.72 12.49
C LEU A 252 0.84 -17.09 11.18
N ALA A 253 0.83 -17.86 10.08
CA ALA A 253 0.34 -17.36 8.81
C ALA A 253 -1.15 -16.97 8.86
N LYS A 254 -1.98 -17.67 9.64
CA LYS A 254 -3.39 -17.31 9.84
C LYS A 254 -3.51 -15.95 10.52
N ASP A 255 -2.73 -15.73 11.58
CA ASP A 255 -2.76 -14.48 12.36
C ASP A 255 -2.26 -13.31 11.52
N ILE A 256 -1.13 -13.49 10.83
CA ILE A 256 -0.55 -12.48 9.94
C ILE A 256 -1.47 -12.20 8.74
N LEU A 257 -2.22 -13.19 8.23
CA LEU A 257 -3.19 -12.97 7.15
C LEU A 257 -4.38 -12.12 7.61
N GLY A 258 -4.89 -12.25 8.83
CA GLY A 258 -6.14 -11.58 9.21
C GLY A 258 -7.23 -11.79 8.14
N GLU A 259 -7.67 -10.69 7.50
CA GLU A 259 -8.64 -10.72 6.40
C GLU A 259 -8.05 -10.77 4.98
N ARG A 260 -6.74 -10.54 4.80
CA ARG A 260 -6.11 -10.54 3.47
C ARG A 260 -5.91 -11.96 2.92
N ASN A 261 -5.73 -12.03 1.60
CA ASN A 261 -5.65 -13.30 0.88
C ASN A 261 -4.23 -13.88 0.77
N SER A 262 -3.19 -13.07 0.94
CA SER A 262 -1.80 -13.53 0.81
C SER A 262 -0.80 -12.60 1.47
N PHE A 263 0.42 -13.09 1.73
CA PHE A 263 1.54 -12.24 2.13
C PHE A 263 2.90 -12.85 1.76
N SER A 264 3.95 -12.02 1.66
CA SER A 264 5.33 -12.48 1.44
C SER A 264 6.01 -12.95 2.73
N LYS A 265 6.77 -14.04 2.68
CA LYS A 265 7.53 -14.52 3.85
C LYS A 265 8.67 -13.60 4.28
N THR A 266 9.16 -12.78 3.35
CA THR A 266 10.32 -11.89 3.58
C THR A 266 9.94 -10.44 3.85
N ASP A 267 8.71 -10.06 3.47
CA ASP A 267 8.08 -8.81 3.85
C ASP A 267 6.62 -9.12 4.23
N PRO A 268 6.35 -9.47 5.49
CA PRO A 268 5.03 -9.92 5.90
C PRO A 268 3.92 -8.90 5.68
N ASP A 269 4.20 -7.60 5.51
CA ASP A 269 3.16 -6.60 5.25
C ASP A 269 2.81 -6.48 3.75
N ALA A 270 3.67 -6.99 2.86
CA ALA A 270 3.45 -6.99 1.42
C ALA A 270 2.48 -8.11 0.99
N THR A 271 1.53 -7.77 0.11
CA THR A 271 0.52 -8.69 -0.41
C THR A 271 0.84 -9.07 -1.86
N MET A 272 0.47 -10.28 -2.29
CA MET A 272 0.66 -10.68 -3.69
C MET A 272 -0.37 -9.96 -4.58
N MET A 273 0.10 -9.12 -5.50
CA MET A 273 -0.72 -8.29 -6.38
C MET A 273 -0.35 -8.45 -7.84
N HIS A 274 -1.33 -8.24 -8.74
CA HIS A 274 -1.04 -8.05 -10.16
C HIS A 274 -0.40 -6.69 -10.39
N MET A 275 0.81 -6.70 -10.94
CA MET A 275 1.56 -5.48 -11.26
C MET A 275 1.23 -5.01 -12.67
N LYS A 276 1.17 -3.67 -12.85
CA LYS A 276 1.04 -3.04 -14.17
C LYS A 276 2.44 -2.79 -14.74
N TYR A 277 3.05 -3.77 -15.42
CA TYR A 277 4.37 -3.60 -16.06
C TYR A 277 4.30 -3.08 -17.50
N ASP A 278 3.26 -3.45 -18.26
CA ASP A 278 3.08 -3.06 -19.66
C ASP A 278 1.63 -3.29 -20.11
N TYR A 279 1.18 -2.53 -21.12
CA TYR A 279 -0.13 -2.55 -21.77
C TYR A 279 -0.52 -3.95 -22.31
N TYR A 280 0.47 -4.76 -22.70
CA TYR A 280 0.25 -6.08 -23.31
C TYR A 280 0.29 -7.27 -22.32
N ASN A 281 0.63 -7.05 -21.04
CA ASN A 281 0.93 -8.16 -20.15
C ASN A 281 -0.28 -8.73 -19.39
N HIS A 282 -0.96 -9.68 -20.04
CA HIS A 282 -1.90 -10.65 -19.44
C HIS A 282 -1.18 -11.78 -18.69
N THR A 283 -0.02 -11.53 -18.08
CA THR A 283 0.89 -12.61 -17.62
C THR A 283 0.40 -13.36 -16.38
N ASN A 284 -0.65 -12.88 -15.69
CA ASN A 284 -1.14 -13.42 -14.41
C ASN A 284 -0.05 -13.58 -13.34
N VAL A 285 1.10 -12.90 -13.48
CA VAL A 285 2.20 -13.00 -12.53
C VAL A 285 1.93 -12.07 -11.36
N PHE A 286 1.72 -12.68 -10.19
CA PHE A 286 1.64 -11.94 -8.93
C PHE A 286 3.04 -11.63 -8.42
N LYS A 287 3.21 -10.42 -7.88
CA LYS A 287 4.41 -10.05 -7.13
C LYS A 287 4.01 -9.49 -5.77
N PRO A 288 4.85 -9.64 -4.74
CA PRO A 288 4.62 -8.95 -3.49
C PRO A 288 4.69 -7.44 -3.71
N GLY A 289 3.74 -6.71 -3.14
CA GLY A 289 3.67 -5.26 -3.25
C GLY A 289 2.67 -4.63 -2.31
N TYR A 290 2.59 -3.32 -2.44
CA TYR A 290 1.69 -2.46 -1.69
C TYR A 290 0.84 -1.67 -2.68
N ASN A 291 -0.44 -1.51 -2.34
CA ASN A 291 -1.31 -0.59 -3.05
C ASN A 291 -1.17 0.79 -2.41
N VAL A 292 -0.58 1.73 -3.14
CA VAL A 292 -0.33 3.09 -2.67
C VAL A 292 -1.42 3.99 -3.21
N GLN A 293 -2.02 4.76 -2.32
CA GLN A 293 -3.09 5.69 -2.60
C GLN A 293 -2.56 7.10 -2.33
N ILE A 294 -2.81 8.04 -3.22
CA ILE A 294 -2.50 9.45 -3.01
C ILE A 294 -3.74 10.29 -3.24
N GLY A 295 -3.82 11.40 -2.51
CA GLY A 295 -4.80 12.45 -2.71
C GLY A 295 -4.07 13.71 -3.11
N VAL A 296 -4.35 14.20 -4.31
CA VAL A 296 -3.72 15.39 -4.88
C VAL A 296 -4.70 16.55 -4.84
N ASN A 297 -4.23 17.70 -4.37
CA ASN A 297 -4.97 18.96 -4.39
C ASN A 297 -4.08 20.02 -5.04
N ASN A 298 -4.57 20.58 -6.15
CA ASN A 298 -3.91 21.64 -6.91
C ASN A 298 -2.42 21.37 -7.22
N GLY A 299 -2.11 20.16 -7.69
CA GLY A 299 -0.75 19.74 -8.07
C GLY A 299 0.13 19.24 -6.91
N TYR A 300 -0.29 19.37 -5.65
CA TYR A 300 0.45 18.87 -4.49
C TYR A 300 -0.21 17.62 -3.92
N ILE A 301 0.59 16.65 -3.52
CA ILE A 301 0.12 15.46 -2.81
C ILE A 301 -0.17 15.89 -1.36
N ALA A 302 -1.45 15.92 -0.99
CA ALA A 302 -1.92 16.32 0.34
C ALA A 302 -1.86 15.16 1.34
N TYR A 303 -2.22 13.97 0.89
CA TYR A 303 -2.28 12.78 1.73
C TYR A 303 -1.88 11.53 0.96
N SER A 304 -1.31 10.56 1.66
CA SER A 304 -1.00 9.24 1.09
C SER A 304 -1.26 8.13 2.08
N GLN A 305 -1.63 6.97 1.57
CA GLN A 305 -1.82 5.78 2.37
C GLN A 305 -1.33 4.55 1.62
N ILE A 306 -0.74 3.61 2.36
CA ILE A 306 -0.44 2.28 1.85
C ILE A 306 -1.49 1.28 2.34
N SER A 307 -1.89 0.37 1.46
CA SER A 307 -2.88 -0.65 1.75
C SER A 307 -2.41 -2.04 1.30
N PRO A 308 -2.68 -3.09 2.09
CA PRO A 308 -2.51 -4.47 1.65
C PRO A 308 -3.62 -4.92 0.67
N ASP A 309 -4.71 -4.15 0.52
CA ASP A 309 -5.79 -4.51 -0.40
C ASP A 309 -5.42 -4.30 -1.87
N VAL A 310 -5.68 -5.32 -2.68
CA VAL A 310 -5.36 -5.33 -4.12
C VAL A 310 -6.33 -4.47 -4.95
N ASN A 311 -7.51 -4.17 -4.40
CA ASN A 311 -8.60 -3.46 -5.06
C ASN A 311 -8.87 -2.12 -4.38
N ASP A 312 -8.89 -1.05 -5.17
CA ASP A 312 -9.11 0.33 -4.73
C ASP A 312 -10.51 0.56 -4.12
N MET A 313 -11.49 -0.28 -4.43
CA MET A 313 -12.81 -0.21 -3.78
C MET A 313 -12.72 -0.25 -2.24
N LYS A 314 -11.77 -1.01 -1.69
CA LYS A 314 -11.62 -1.17 -0.23
C LYS A 314 -10.71 -0.13 0.41
N THR A 315 -9.99 0.67 -0.39
CA THR A 315 -9.02 1.64 0.12
C THR A 315 -9.65 3.00 0.42
N ALA A 316 -10.79 3.32 -0.22
CA ALA A 316 -11.45 4.63 -0.09
C ALA A 316 -11.74 5.03 1.36
N ILE A 317 -12.48 4.19 2.10
CA ILE A 317 -12.90 4.50 3.48
C ILE A 317 -11.68 4.62 4.40
N PRO A 318 -10.74 3.65 4.45
CA PRO A 318 -9.51 3.82 5.21
C PRO A 318 -8.74 5.09 4.87
N PHE A 319 -8.66 5.45 3.59
CA PHE A 319 -7.99 6.67 3.11
C PHE A 319 -8.65 7.95 3.64
N LEU A 320 -9.99 8.01 3.64
CA LEU A 320 -10.75 9.15 4.16
C LEU A 320 -10.65 9.26 5.69
N GLU A 321 -10.68 8.14 6.41
CA GLU A 321 -10.45 8.12 7.86
C GLU A 321 -9.02 8.57 8.21
N GLY A 322 -8.03 8.10 7.46
CA GLY A 322 -6.64 8.51 7.60
C GLY A 322 -6.44 10.00 7.34
N TYR A 323 -7.05 10.51 6.26
CA TYR A 323 -7.07 11.94 5.95
C TYR A 323 -7.70 12.74 7.11
N ARG A 324 -8.91 12.37 7.57
CA ARG A 324 -9.57 13.05 8.68
C ARG A 324 -8.71 13.06 9.94
N LYS A 325 -8.07 11.94 10.28
CA LYS A 325 -7.21 11.87 11.46
C LYS A 325 -6.06 12.88 11.39
N GLN A 326 -5.55 13.14 10.19
CA GLN A 326 -4.42 14.04 9.97
C GLN A 326 -4.86 15.51 9.84
N PHE A 327 -5.93 15.78 9.11
CA PHE A 327 -6.43 17.14 8.83
C PHE A 327 -7.45 17.65 9.87
N GLY A 328 -7.97 16.77 10.72
CA GLY A 328 -9.06 17.06 11.67
C GLY A 328 -10.47 16.92 11.08
N GLU A 329 -10.60 17.06 9.76
CA GLU A 329 -11.88 17.07 9.04
C GLU A 329 -11.80 16.24 7.74
N TYR A 330 -12.96 15.88 7.18
CA TYR A 330 -13.02 15.22 5.86
C TYR A 330 -12.85 16.24 4.73
N PRO A 331 -12.35 15.82 3.54
CA PRO A 331 -12.33 16.69 2.38
C PRO A 331 -13.76 17.06 1.96
N LYS A 332 -13.97 18.28 1.45
CA LYS A 332 -15.30 18.71 0.98
C LYS A 332 -15.74 17.94 -0.26
N MET A 333 -14.79 17.60 -1.13
CA MET A 333 -15.04 16.86 -2.35
C MET A 333 -13.95 15.84 -2.62
N VAL A 334 -14.33 14.68 -3.15
CA VAL A 334 -13.40 13.69 -3.67
C VAL A 334 -13.74 13.33 -5.10
N VAL A 335 -12.70 13.19 -5.93
CA VAL A 335 -12.82 12.82 -7.33
C VAL A 335 -11.95 11.61 -7.58
N THR A 336 -12.53 10.52 -8.08
CA THR A 336 -11.86 9.22 -8.18
C THR A 336 -12.17 8.52 -9.51
N ASP A 337 -11.42 7.46 -9.83
CA ASP A 337 -11.74 6.60 -10.96
C ASP A 337 -12.89 5.61 -10.64
N ALA A 338 -13.27 4.82 -11.65
CA ALA A 338 -14.33 3.82 -11.50
C ALA A 338 -13.98 2.66 -10.55
N GLY A 339 -12.70 2.47 -10.23
CA GLY A 339 -12.19 1.45 -9.31
C GLY A 339 -12.61 1.69 -7.87
N TYR A 340 -12.94 2.93 -7.49
CA TYR A 340 -13.45 3.25 -6.15
C TYR A 340 -14.98 3.11 -6.04
N GLY A 341 -15.70 3.11 -7.17
CA GLY A 341 -17.17 3.11 -7.20
C GLY A 341 -17.80 1.89 -6.53
N SER A 342 -18.35 2.08 -5.33
CA SER A 342 -19.02 1.02 -4.58
C SER A 342 -20.15 1.57 -3.72
N PHE A 343 -21.19 0.75 -3.48
CA PHE A 343 -22.32 1.14 -2.62
C PHE A 343 -21.84 1.63 -1.25
N GLY A 344 -20.90 0.93 -0.63
CA GLY A 344 -20.37 1.33 0.67
C GLY A 344 -19.64 2.68 0.64
N ASN A 345 -18.85 2.94 -0.40
CA ASN A 345 -18.12 4.20 -0.51
C ASN A 345 -19.05 5.38 -0.78
N TYR A 346 -20.11 5.18 -1.58
CA TYR A 346 -21.11 6.23 -1.80
C TYR A 346 -21.88 6.57 -0.54
N VAL A 347 -22.37 5.55 0.19
CA VAL A 347 -23.10 5.75 1.45
C VAL A 347 -22.21 6.41 2.49
N TYR A 348 -20.95 5.95 2.61
CA TYR A 348 -19.98 6.55 3.52
C TYR A 348 -19.73 8.02 3.19
N ALA A 349 -19.53 8.38 1.92
CA ALA A 349 -19.36 9.77 1.51
C ALA A 349 -20.59 10.64 1.85
N GLN A 350 -21.80 10.13 1.59
CA GLN A 350 -23.04 10.84 1.94
C GLN A 350 -23.20 11.05 3.44
N LEU A 351 -22.90 10.03 4.27
CA LEU A 351 -22.96 10.13 5.74
C LEU A 351 -22.03 11.20 6.29
N HIS A 352 -20.87 11.37 5.67
CA HIS A 352 -19.86 12.36 6.07
C HIS A 352 -19.93 13.66 5.26
N GLN A 353 -21.00 13.87 4.49
CA GLN A 353 -21.24 15.08 3.69
C GLN A 353 -20.11 15.40 2.70
N ILE A 354 -19.44 14.36 2.20
CA ILE A 354 -18.38 14.46 1.20
C ILE A 354 -19.03 14.41 -0.18
N GLN A 355 -18.81 15.43 -1.01
CA GLN A 355 -19.24 15.39 -2.40
C GLN A 355 -18.35 14.42 -3.19
N ALA A 356 -18.89 13.25 -3.56
CA ALA A 356 -18.12 12.22 -4.26
C ALA A 356 -18.41 12.18 -5.76
N ILE A 357 -17.46 12.66 -6.58
CA ILE A 357 -17.45 12.46 -8.04
C ILE A 357 -16.69 11.16 -8.32
N MET A 358 -17.41 10.05 -8.17
CA MET A 358 -16.84 8.71 -8.25
C MET A 358 -17.62 7.88 -9.27
N LYS A 359 -16.97 7.58 -10.41
CA LYS A 359 -17.56 6.67 -11.42
C LYS A 359 -17.79 5.30 -10.80
N TYR A 360 -18.75 4.55 -11.33
CA TYR A 360 -19.00 3.16 -10.94
C TYR A 360 -18.48 2.18 -12.01
N PRO A 361 -18.15 0.94 -11.61
CA PRO A 361 -17.84 -0.12 -12.56
C PRO A 361 -18.96 -0.30 -13.58
N GLY A 362 -18.62 -0.20 -14.87
CA GLY A 362 -19.59 -0.29 -15.97
C GLY A 362 -20.19 1.04 -16.42
N TYR A 363 -19.78 2.19 -15.84
CA TYR A 363 -20.21 3.53 -16.29
C TYR A 363 -20.04 3.73 -17.81
N GLN A 364 -18.87 3.41 -18.36
CA GLN A 364 -18.63 3.51 -19.80
C GLN A 364 -19.55 2.59 -20.62
N LYS A 365 -19.73 1.35 -20.15
CA LYS A 365 -20.62 0.38 -20.81
C LYS A 365 -22.07 0.88 -20.85
N LYS A 366 -22.56 1.51 -19.77
CA LYS A 366 -23.91 2.09 -19.73
C LYS A 366 -24.14 3.14 -20.82
N LYS A 367 -23.10 3.89 -21.20
CA LYS A 367 -23.17 4.92 -22.25
C LYS A 367 -23.01 4.38 -23.68
N GLU A 368 -22.68 3.10 -23.85
CA GLU A 368 -22.61 2.49 -25.18
C GLU A 368 -24.00 2.46 -25.84
N LYS A 369 -24.04 2.65 -27.16
CA LYS A 369 -25.27 2.50 -27.94
C LYS A 369 -25.78 1.06 -27.77
N VAL A 370 -27.09 0.91 -27.56
CA VAL A 370 -27.72 -0.41 -27.49
C VAL A 370 -27.72 -1.04 -28.89
N THR A 371 -27.21 -2.25 -28.95
CA THR A 371 -27.06 -3.11 -30.13
C THR A 371 -27.66 -4.48 -29.84
N GLU A 372 -27.81 -5.32 -30.86
CA GLU A 372 -28.36 -6.66 -30.64
C GLU A 372 -27.51 -7.55 -29.72
N LYS A 373 -26.22 -7.23 -29.53
CA LYS A 373 -25.30 -8.00 -28.69
C LYS A 373 -25.39 -7.61 -27.22
N ASN A 374 -25.53 -6.31 -26.92
CA ASN A 374 -25.53 -5.80 -25.55
C ASN A 374 -26.94 -5.49 -24.99
N GLN A 375 -28.00 -5.52 -25.80
CA GLN A 375 -29.39 -5.34 -25.33
C GLN A 375 -29.80 -6.29 -24.19
N PHE A 376 -29.15 -7.46 -24.12
CA PHE A 376 -29.34 -8.44 -23.06
C PHE A 376 -28.53 -8.13 -21.79
N GLN A 377 -27.88 -6.98 -21.63
CA GLN A 377 -27.24 -6.61 -20.36
C GLN A 377 -28.24 -5.83 -19.49
N LEU A 378 -28.32 -6.16 -18.20
CA LEU A 378 -29.30 -5.55 -17.29
C LEU A 378 -29.20 -4.01 -17.23
N LEU A 379 -28.01 -3.47 -17.44
CA LEU A 379 -27.74 -2.03 -17.46
C LEU A 379 -28.29 -1.31 -18.71
N HIS A 380 -28.61 -2.04 -19.78
CA HIS A 380 -29.24 -1.51 -21.01
C HIS A 380 -30.74 -1.83 -21.11
N MET A 381 -31.27 -2.62 -20.16
CA MET A 381 -32.70 -2.89 -20.09
C MET A 381 -33.46 -1.66 -19.62
N LYS A 382 -34.61 -1.39 -20.24
CA LYS A 382 -35.51 -0.34 -19.77
C LYS A 382 -35.98 -0.65 -18.35
N ARG A 383 -36.38 0.41 -17.62
CA ARG A 383 -36.98 0.33 -16.29
C ARG A 383 -38.41 0.85 -16.37
N THR A 384 -39.32 0.26 -15.61
CA THR A 384 -40.62 0.89 -15.30
C THR A 384 -40.41 2.08 -14.36
N GLU A 385 -41.46 2.86 -14.11
CA GLU A 385 -41.43 3.96 -13.12
C GLU A 385 -41.05 3.47 -11.71
N GLU A 386 -41.45 2.25 -11.37
CA GLU A 386 -41.13 1.57 -10.11
C GLU A 386 -39.71 0.96 -10.08
N GLY A 387 -38.95 1.09 -11.17
CA GLY A 387 -37.59 0.57 -11.30
C GLY A 387 -37.53 -0.93 -11.65
N VAL A 388 -38.62 -1.52 -12.14
CA VAL A 388 -38.64 -2.93 -12.56
C VAL A 388 -37.99 -3.08 -13.94
N PRO A 389 -37.04 -4.03 -14.12
CA PRO A 389 -36.42 -4.24 -15.42
C PRO A 389 -37.41 -4.83 -16.44
N ILE A 390 -37.32 -4.35 -17.68
CA ILE A 390 -38.10 -4.83 -18.83
C ILE A 390 -37.14 -5.52 -19.81
N CYS A 391 -37.46 -6.73 -20.25
CA CYS A 391 -36.62 -7.45 -21.20
C CYS A 391 -36.69 -6.81 -22.61
N PRO A 392 -35.77 -7.14 -23.54
CA PRO A 392 -35.80 -6.61 -24.90
C PRO A 392 -37.08 -6.92 -25.69
N GLU A 393 -37.77 -8.01 -25.34
CA GLU A 393 -39.07 -8.41 -25.91
C GLU A 393 -40.26 -7.66 -25.28
N GLY A 394 -40.03 -6.78 -24.29
CA GLY A 394 -41.07 -5.95 -23.67
C GLY A 394 -41.71 -6.54 -22.40
N TYR A 395 -41.37 -7.76 -21.99
CA TYR A 395 -41.92 -8.36 -20.77
C TYR A 395 -41.23 -7.83 -19.51
N GLN A 396 -42.04 -7.40 -18.54
CA GLN A 396 -41.58 -7.01 -17.21
C GLN A 396 -41.13 -8.24 -16.40
N PHE A 397 -40.23 -8.03 -15.44
CA PHE A 397 -39.83 -9.09 -14.52
C PHE A 397 -40.68 -9.05 -13.25
N GLU A 398 -40.88 -10.19 -12.62
CA GLU A 398 -41.57 -10.33 -11.34
C GLU A 398 -40.56 -10.45 -10.20
N ALA A 399 -40.87 -9.84 -9.04
CA ALA A 399 -40.01 -9.94 -7.86
C ALA A 399 -40.17 -11.31 -7.20
N GLU A 400 -39.08 -12.07 -7.09
CA GLU A 400 -39.07 -13.37 -6.39
C GLU A 400 -38.82 -13.21 -4.89
N LYS A 401 -37.87 -12.35 -4.52
CA LYS A 401 -37.48 -12.13 -3.13
C LYS A 401 -36.68 -10.85 -2.95
N VAL A 402 -36.70 -10.34 -1.73
CA VAL A 402 -35.85 -9.24 -1.28
C VAL A 402 -34.81 -9.78 -0.30
N THR A 403 -33.56 -9.37 -0.47
CA THR A 403 -32.49 -9.70 0.47
C THR A 403 -31.81 -8.43 0.93
N VAL A 404 -31.43 -8.37 2.20
CA VAL A 404 -30.59 -7.31 2.75
C VAL A 404 -29.24 -7.93 3.14
N ASP A 405 -28.15 -7.31 2.71
CA ASP A 405 -26.81 -7.70 3.12
C ASP A 405 -26.06 -6.54 3.78
N MET A 406 -25.21 -6.88 4.76
CA MET A 406 -24.39 -5.92 5.54
C MET A 406 -22.90 -6.03 5.17
N LYS A 407 -22.55 -6.61 4.01
CA LYS A 407 -21.15 -6.93 3.68
C LYS A 407 -20.25 -5.71 3.61
N THR A 408 -20.79 -4.56 3.25
CA THR A 408 -20.07 -3.28 3.16
C THR A 408 -20.14 -2.46 4.45
N GLY A 409 -20.67 -3.02 5.53
CA GLY A 409 -20.97 -2.28 6.78
C GLY A 409 -22.27 -1.48 6.73
N PHE A 410 -22.89 -1.35 5.56
CA PHE A 410 -24.14 -0.62 5.34
C PHE A 410 -25.23 -1.57 4.82
N PRO A 411 -26.50 -1.39 5.24
CA PRO A 411 -27.60 -2.24 4.79
C PRO A 411 -27.88 -1.98 3.32
N ARG A 412 -27.63 -3.00 2.49
CA ARG A 412 -27.92 -2.96 1.06
C ARG A 412 -29.11 -3.85 0.73
N THR A 413 -30.19 -3.24 0.26
CA THR A 413 -31.33 -3.99 -0.29
C THR A 413 -31.05 -4.39 -1.73
N THR A 414 -31.28 -5.68 -2.02
CA THR A 414 -31.26 -6.23 -3.37
C THR A 414 -32.56 -6.97 -3.63
N ILE A 415 -33.28 -6.56 -4.67
CA ILE A 415 -34.48 -7.22 -5.17
C ILE A 415 -34.04 -8.22 -6.25
N HIS A 416 -34.45 -9.47 -6.08
CA HIS A 416 -34.21 -10.55 -7.04
C HIS A 416 -35.45 -10.69 -7.90
N TYR A 417 -35.25 -10.56 -9.21
CA TYR A 417 -36.29 -10.57 -10.21
C TYR A 417 -36.18 -11.82 -11.10
N ARG A 418 -37.32 -12.30 -11.60
CA ARG A 418 -37.44 -13.38 -12.59
C ARG A 418 -38.39 -12.98 -13.70
N ASN A 419 -37.99 -13.23 -14.93
CA ASN A 419 -38.90 -13.12 -16.06
C ASN A 419 -39.53 -14.49 -16.34
N GLN A 420 -40.87 -14.58 -16.19
CA GLN A 420 -41.64 -15.80 -16.41
C GLN A 420 -42.00 -16.02 -17.89
N HIS A 421 -41.93 -14.99 -18.73
CA HIS A 421 -42.29 -15.03 -20.16
C HIS A 421 -41.15 -15.51 -21.06
N CYS A 422 -40.26 -16.36 -20.53
CA CYS A 422 -39.10 -16.84 -21.25
C CYS A 422 -39.35 -18.16 -22.00
N GLU A 423 -40.45 -18.87 -21.72
CA GLU A 423 -40.83 -20.09 -22.44
C GLU A 423 -41.30 -19.74 -23.86
N GLY A 424 -40.81 -20.47 -24.87
CA GLY A 424 -41.11 -20.18 -26.29
C GLY A 424 -40.52 -18.86 -26.84
N CYS A 425 -39.82 -18.05 -26.03
CA CYS A 425 -39.29 -16.76 -26.46
C CYS A 425 -38.22 -16.91 -27.57
N PRO A 426 -38.35 -16.21 -28.71
CA PRO A 426 -37.43 -16.34 -29.85
C PRO A 426 -36.00 -15.87 -29.52
N MET A 427 -35.86 -14.93 -28.58
CA MET A 427 -34.56 -14.39 -28.17
C MET A 427 -33.89 -15.17 -27.03
N ARG A 428 -34.51 -16.25 -26.52
CA ARG A 428 -34.05 -16.96 -25.31
C ARG A 428 -32.61 -17.44 -25.42
N SER A 429 -32.23 -18.03 -26.55
CA SER A 429 -30.89 -18.59 -26.79
C SER A 429 -29.77 -17.56 -26.63
N ARG A 430 -30.05 -16.29 -26.96
CA ARG A 430 -29.11 -15.15 -26.80
C ARG A 430 -29.24 -14.45 -25.45
N CYS A 431 -30.38 -14.61 -24.75
CA CYS A 431 -30.74 -13.85 -23.56
C CYS A 431 -30.40 -14.57 -22.24
N THR A 432 -30.66 -15.89 -22.14
CA THR A 432 -30.43 -16.65 -20.90
C THR A 432 -30.30 -18.15 -21.14
N THR A 433 -29.44 -18.81 -20.36
CA THR A 433 -29.30 -20.28 -20.33
C THR A 433 -30.11 -20.93 -19.19
N SER A 434 -30.78 -20.14 -18.34
CA SER A 434 -31.53 -20.62 -17.18
C SER A 434 -32.81 -21.34 -17.61
N LYS A 435 -33.05 -22.55 -17.09
CA LYS A 435 -34.30 -23.29 -17.34
C LYS A 435 -35.54 -22.54 -16.85
N LYS A 436 -35.44 -21.87 -15.70
CA LYS A 436 -36.54 -21.15 -15.04
C LYS A 436 -36.79 -19.73 -15.59
N GLY A 437 -36.16 -19.36 -16.69
CA GLY A 437 -36.20 -17.99 -17.20
C GLY A 437 -35.14 -17.09 -16.58
N ARG A 438 -35.05 -15.88 -17.14
CA ARG A 438 -33.96 -14.94 -16.88
C ARG A 438 -34.09 -14.31 -15.50
N SER A 439 -33.00 -14.27 -14.74
CA SER A 439 -32.90 -13.51 -13.50
C SER A 439 -32.31 -12.12 -13.69
N ALA A 440 -32.71 -11.19 -12.83
CA ALA A 440 -32.07 -9.91 -12.62
C ALA A 440 -31.92 -9.62 -11.12
N ARG A 441 -30.92 -8.82 -10.76
CA ARG A 441 -30.71 -8.34 -9.39
C ARG A 441 -30.54 -6.85 -9.45
N VAL A 442 -31.41 -6.13 -8.78
CA VAL A 442 -31.42 -4.66 -8.76
C VAL A 442 -31.31 -4.20 -7.32
N SER A 443 -30.51 -3.16 -7.10
CA SER A 443 -30.40 -2.48 -5.81
C SER A 443 -30.91 -1.06 -6.03
N PRO A 444 -32.16 -0.75 -5.67
CA PRO A 444 -32.77 0.55 -5.97
C PRO A 444 -31.97 1.72 -5.40
N GLN A 445 -31.42 1.56 -4.20
CA GLN A 445 -30.56 2.60 -3.60
C GLN A 445 -29.31 2.85 -4.43
N LEU A 446 -28.66 1.80 -4.94
CA LEU A 446 -27.47 1.94 -5.76
C LEU A 446 -27.80 2.58 -7.12
N GLU A 447 -28.87 2.15 -7.80
CA GLU A 447 -29.27 2.75 -9.08
C GLU A 447 -29.60 4.25 -8.91
N LYS A 448 -30.28 4.63 -7.81
CA LYS A 448 -30.53 6.05 -7.48
C LYS A 448 -29.23 6.84 -7.34
N ILE A 449 -28.26 6.33 -6.57
CA ILE A 449 -26.94 6.95 -6.40
C ILE A 449 -26.20 7.05 -7.74
N GLN A 450 -26.24 5.99 -8.56
CA GLN A 450 -25.60 5.99 -9.88
C GLN A 450 -26.20 7.04 -10.80
N ASN A 451 -27.51 7.24 -10.79
CA ASN A 451 -28.17 8.29 -11.56
C ASN A 451 -27.77 9.70 -11.08
N GLN A 452 -27.59 9.90 -9.76
CA GLN A 452 -27.04 11.16 -9.22
C GLN A 452 -25.61 11.40 -9.71
N VAL A 453 -24.76 10.37 -9.69
CA VAL A 453 -23.40 10.42 -10.22
C VAL A 453 -23.41 10.75 -11.72
N ASP A 454 -24.31 10.13 -12.49
CA ASP A 454 -24.45 10.40 -13.93
C ASP A 454 -24.79 11.87 -14.19
N ALA A 455 -25.77 12.41 -13.45
CA ALA A 455 -26.19 13.81 -13.57
C ALA A 455 -25.05 14.79 -13.26
N VAL A 456 -24.27 14.53 -12.20
CA VAL A 456 -23.09 15.35 -11.86
C VAL A 456 -22.01 15.26 -12.95
N LEU A 457 -21.78 14.07 -13.52
CA LEU A 457 -20.77 13.87 -14.56
C LEU A 457 -21.16 14.46 -15.92
N GLU A 458 -22.43 14.81 -16.12
CA GLU A 458 -22.93 15.47 -17.35
C GLU A 458 -22.78 16.99 -17.31
N THR A 459 -22.68 17.57 -16.11
CA THR A 459 -22.39 19.00 -15.95
C THR A 459 -21.00 19.35 -16.49
N GLU A 460 -20.80 20.63 -16.81
CA GLU A 460 -19.49 21.13 -17.22
C GLU A 460 -18.45 21.01 -16.09
N GLU A 461 -18.85 21.33 -14.85
CA GLU A 461 -18.00 21.22 -13.67
C GLU A 461 -17.56 19.77 -13.40
N GLY A 462 -18.48 18.80 -13.45
CA GLY A 462 -18.14 17.39 -13.23
C GLY A 462 -17.17 16.86 -14.27
N ARG A 463 -17.32 17.27 -15.54
CA ARG A 463 -16.37 16.96 -16.61
C ARG A 463 -15.00 17.59 -16.37
N LYS A 464 -14.98 18.86 -15.93
CA LYS A 464 -13.74 19.57 -15.58
C LYS A 464 -12.99 18.90 -14.43
N PHE A 465 -13.68 18.52 -13.36
CA PHE A 465 -13.07 17.81 -12.23
C PHE A 465 -12.50 16.45 -12.63
N MET A 466 -13.20 15.69 -13.47
CA MET A 466 -12.68 14.42 -13.99
C MET A 466 -11.44 14.60 -14.87
N ALA A 467 -11.41 15.65 -15.70
CA ALA A 467 -10.23 15.99 -16.51
C ALA A 467 -9.04 16.39 -15.62
N GLN A 468 -9.30 17.23 -14.60
CA GLN A 468 -8.31 17.62 -13.61
C GLN A 468 -7.77 16.41 -12.82
N ARG A 469 -8.61 15.46 -12.43
CA ARG A 469 -8.16 14.23 -11.74
C ARG A 469 -7.15 13.45 -12.56
N SER A 470 -7.43 13.26 -13.86
CA SER A 470 -6.49 12.58 -14.76
C SER A 470 -5.18 13.36 -14.87
N SER A 471 -5.23 14.69 -15.07
CA SER A 471 -4.01 15.50 -15.13
C SER A 471 -3.21 15.52 -13.83
N GLN A 472 -3.87 15.59 -12.66
CA GLN A 472 -3.20 15.81 -11.38
C GLN A 472 -2.76 14.50 -10.72
N ALA A 473 -3.69 13.58 -10.45
CA ALA A 473 -3.37 12.37 -9.70
C ALA A 473 -2.58 11.35 -10.55
N GLU A 474 -3.00 11.13 -11.80
CA GLU A 474 -2.23 10.27 -12.71
C GLU A 474 -0.92 10.94 -13.13
N GLY A 475 -0.92 12.28 -13.28
CA GLY A 475 0.29 13.08 -13.51
C GLY A 475 1.32 12.92 -12.40
N ALA A 476 0.90 13.04 -11.13
CA ALA A 476 1.78 12.85 -9.96
C ALA A 476 2.38 11.44 -9.92
N PHE A 477 1.58 10.39 -10.18
CA PHE A 477 2.13 9.04 -10.30
C PHE A 477 3.02 8.86 -11.54
N GLY A 478 2.70 9.53 -12.65
CA GLY A 478 3.53 9.57 -13.85
C GLY A 478 4.90 10.14 -13.54
N ASP A 479 4.97 11.27 -12.85
CA ASP A 479 6.21 11.89 -12.40
C ASP A 479 6.99 10.96 -11.47
N ILE A 480 6.35 10.44 -10.42
CA ILE A 480 7.00 9.56 -9.45
C ILE A 480 7.52 8.28 -10.11
N LYS A 481 6.73 7.63 -10.96
CA LYS A 481 7.11 6.32 -11.52
C LYS A 481 8.02 6.41 -12.74
N LYS A 482 7.78 7.39 -13.63
CA LYS A 482 8.51 7.51 -14.90
C LYS A 482 9.62 8.53 -14.80
N ASN A 483 9.31 9.78 -14.43
CA ASN A 483 10.31 10.85 -14.43
C ASN A 483 11.34 10.68 -13.29
N PHE A 484 10.91 10.18 -12.14
CA PHE A 484 11.77 9.87 -11.00
C PHE A 484 12.28 8.42 -11.00
N GLY A 485 11.79 7.57 -11.92
CA GLY A 485 12.17 6.16 -11.99
C GLY A 485 11.84 5.35 -10.72
N TYR A 486 10.90 5.82 -9.89
CA TYR A 486 10.55 5.18 -8.63
C TYR A 486 9.38 4.21 -8.83
N SER A 487 9.69 2.94 -9.08
CA SER A 487 8.67 1.88 -9.27
C SER A 487 8.81 0.68 -8.31
N LEU A 488 9.87 0.67 -7.49
CA LEU A 488 10.22 -0.41 -6.57
C LEU A 488 10.52 0.20 -5.19
N LEU A 489 9.77 -0.24 -4.17
CA LEU A 489 10.03 0.10 -2.78
C LEU A 489 11.34 -0.56 -2.35
N ARG A 490 12.21 0.16 -1.63
CA ARG A 490 13.51 -0.36 -1.18
C ARG A 490 13.48 -0.83 0.28
N ARG A 491 12.59 -0.28 1.09
CA ARG A 491 12.32 -0.71 2.47
C ARG A 491 11.27 -1.81 2.53
N ARG A 492 11.24 -2.49 3.68
CA ARG A 492 10.31 -3.57 4.03
C ARG A 492 9.51 -3.20 5.26
N GLY A 493 8.36 -3.82 5.41
CA GLY A 493 7.39 -3.56 6.46
C GLY A 493 6.69 -2.21 6.30
N GLU A 494 5.47 -2.13 6.80
CA GLU A 494 4.58 -0.97 6.64
C GLU A 494 5.26 0.33 7.06
N SER A 495 5.84 0.34 8.27
CA SER A 495 6.53 1.51 8.82
C SER A 495 7.77 1.93 8.02
N GLY A 496 8.46 0.98 7.38
CA GLY A 496 9.60 1.26 6.51
C GLY A 496 9.17 1.83 5.17
N VAL A 497 8.11 1.28 4.59
CA VAL A 497 7.53 1.75 3.34
C VAL A 497 6.93 3.15 3.50
N LYS A 498 6.23 3.43 4.60
CA LYS A 498 5.67 4.76 4.90
C LYS A 498 6.73 5.85 4.91
N VAL A 499 7.86 5.63 5.58
CA VAL A 499 8.94 6.64 5.62
C VAL A 499 9.64 6.81 4.28
N GLU A 500 9.78 5.74 3.50
CA GLU A 500 10.34 5.87 2.15
C GLU A 500 9.41 6.65 1.23
N LEU A 501 8.13 6.28 1.19
CA LEU A 501 7.13 6.93 0.35
C LEU A 501 6.94 8.41 0.76
N GLY A 502 6.89 8.70 2.06
CA GLY A 502 6.77 10.06 2.55
C GLY A 502 7.95 10.95 2.13
N LEU A 503 9.17 10.43 2.09
CA LEU A 503 10.32 11.15 1.56
C LEU A 503 10.21 11.42 0.05
N VAL A 504 9.71 10.46 -0.73
CA VAL A 504 9.45 10.64 -2.17
C VAL A 504 8.38 11.70 -2.40
N ILE A 505 7.31 11.68 -1.61
CA ILE A 505 6.21 12.66 -1.68
C ILE A 505 6.70 14.06 -1.31
N LEU A 506 7.48 14.19 -0.22
CA LEU A 506 8.09 15.45 0.17
C LEU A 506 9.00 16.00 -0.95
N GLY A 507 9.85 15.14 -1.52
CA GLY A 507 10.69 15.50 -2.65
C GLY A 507 9.87 15.99 -3.86
N TYR A 508 8.81 15.25 -4.21
CA TYR A 508 7.88 15.62 -5.29
C TYR A 508 7.26 17.00 -5.05
N ASN A 509 6.63 17.20 -3.88
CA ASN A 509 5.96 18.44 -3.51
C ASN A 509 6.93 19.64 -3.49
N LEU A 510 8.12 19.49 -2.90
CA LEU A 510 9.13 20.54 -2.82
C LEU A 510 9.67 20.93 -4.19
N ARG A 511 9.91 19.95 -5.08
CA ARG A 511 10.31 20.21 -6.46
C ARG A 511 9.20 20.93 -7.23
N HIS A 512 7.95 20.49 -7.07
CA HIS A 512 6.81 21.12 -7.74
C HIS A 512 6.64 22.58 -7.28
N TYR A 513 6.73 22.82 -5.97
CA TYR A 513 6.67 24.16 -5.38
C TYR A 513 7.79 25.07 -5.89
N HIS A 514 9.01 24.55 -5.95
CA HIS A 514 10.16 25.28 -6.48
C HIS A 514 9.94 25.72 -7.93
N HIS A 515 9.45 24.83 -8.80
CA HIS A 515 9.16 25.17 -10.20
C HIS A 515 8.04 26.20 -10.35
N GLN A 516 6.96 26.09 -9.56
CA GLN A 516 5.89 27.09 -9.58
C GLN A 516 6.38 28.48 -9.13
N LYS A 517 7.26 28.54 -8.12
CA LYS A 517 7.86 29.80 -7.65
C LYS A 517 8.76 30.43 -8.72
N GLY A 518 9.56 29.63 -9.42
CA GLY A 518 10.39 30.10 -10.53
C GLY A 518 9.58 30.64 -11.72
N GLY A 519 8.45 30.00 -12.05
CA GLY A 519 7.55 30.46 -13.13
C GLY A 519 6.88 31.79 -12.84
N LYS A 520 6.39 32.01 -11.61
CA LYS A 520 5.79 33.29 -11.20
C LYS A 520 6.76 34.47 -11.25
N ASN A 521 8.03 34.24 -10.90
CA ASN A 521 9.04 35.29 -10.99
C ASN A 521 9.38 35.67 -12.44
N ALA A 522 9.26 34.74 -13.39
CA ALA A 522 9.46 35.02 -14.81
C ALA A 522 8.28 35.78 -15.47
N GLU A 523 7.05 35.62 -14.95
CA GLU A 523 5.87 36.37 -15.39
C GLU A 523 5.83 37.79 -14.83
N VAL A 524 6.40 38.05 -13.66
CA VAL A 524 6.50 39.40 -13.06
C VAL A 524 7.64 40.23 -13.67
N MET A 525 8.58 39.59 -14.38
CA MET A 525 9.68 40.25 -15.10
C MET A 525 9.41 40.45 -16.59
N LYS A 526 8.20 40.13 -17.07
CA LYS A 526 7.67 40.48 -18.39
C LYS A 526 6.55 41.50 -18.21
#